data_AF-A0A3A0E8B7-F1
#
_entry.id   AF-A0A3A0E8B7-F1
#
_cell.length_a   1.000
_cell.length_b   1.000
_cell.length_c   1.000
_cell.angle_alpha   90.00
_cell.angle_beta   90.00
_cell.angle_gamma   90.00
#
_symmetry.space_group_name_H-M   'P 1'
#
loop_
_entity.id
_entity.type
_entity.pdbx_description
1 polymer ?
#
loop_
_entity_poly.entity_id
_entity_poly.type
_entity_poly.pdbx_seq_one_letter_code
_entity_poly.pdbx_strand_id
1 'polypeptide(L)'
;MHNATLDATGVPHFRPGGVTPTDKILSSAPERTRQRVQWIADRIETHDASIEGAHHESGHATEAWETAKVNLARLEQQSVLPDSNVPEEMVEAARRKVKAAGDRRDRAMQRHRDLISEREALKVMLGSCSAVLAQKRVEAQDGPGRLAGDNHEPAELVLDEVPVDAPETADACRALVAEATAEITGLYTERQEVEQAPPPPDYAKDSIRLKLERLAAQGKPSVTPPTAEADVTLVWPAKALNAAGRASHPGERPQVADIEAMVARYFGDQILADAEAAVDAAYAAVELVLEPHERRRRLRQIDGKILAAERRECAARWKLIEEFGDEDISFRPGTSPRAILGIA
;
A
#
# COMPACT_ATOMS: atom_id res chain seq x y z
N MET A 1 3.60 22.81 -35.14
CA MET A 1 4.46 23.26 -34.02
C MET A 1 3.56 23.69 -32.87
N HIS A 2 3.32 22.80 -31.91
CA HIS A 2 2.61 23.12 -30.67
C HIS A 2 3.63 23.08 -29.55
N ASN A 3 3.95 24.26 -29.01
CA ASN A 3 4.84 24.41 -27.86
C ASN A 3 4.13 23.86 -26.62
N ALA A 4 4.64 22.77 -26.06
CA ALA A 4 4.33 22.35 -24.71
C ALA A 4 5.03 23.32 -23.75
N THR A 5 4.26 24.16 -23.08
CA THR A 5 4.73 25.01 -21.98
C THR A 5 5.10 24.14 -20.78
N LEU A 6 6.39 24.10 -20.45
CA LEU A 6 6.92 23.57 -19.19
C LEU A 6 6.74 24.66 -18.11
N ASP A 7 6.23 24.28 -16.93
CA ASP A 7 6.18 25.17 -15.76
C ASP A 7 7.54 25.19 -15.03
N ALA A 8 7.81 26.29 -14.32
CA ALA A 8 9.06 26.73 -13.69
C ALA A 8 9.61 25.83 -12.57
N THR A 9 8.99 24.67 -12.31
CA THR A 9 9.42 23.76 -11.24
C THR A 9 10.34 22.64 -11.72
N GLY A 10 10.47 22.40 -13.03
CA GLY A 10 11.31 21.32 -13.57
C GLY A 10 10.85 19.90 -13.15
N VAL A 11 9.72 19.77 -12.47
CA VAL A 11 9.11 18.51 -12.08
C VAL A 11 8.13 18.10 -13.19
N PRO A 12 8.28 16.91 -13.80
CA PRO A 12 7.31 16.43 -14.78
C PRO A 12 5.92 16.40 -14.14
N HIS A 13 4.96 17.08 -14.78
CA HIS A 13 3.57 17.06 -14.37
C HIS A 13 3.03 15.62 -14.53
N PHE A 14 3.00 14.86 -13.45
CA PHE A 14 2.14 13.67 -13.36
C PHE A 14 0.71 14.17 -13.27
N ARG A 15 0.03 14.30 -14.41
CA ARG A 15 -1.41 14.57 -14.40
C ARG A 15 -2.09 13.40 -13.68
N PRO A 16 -2.98 13.65 -12.70
CA PRO A 16 -3.92 12.63 -12.26
C PRO A 16 -4.75 12.25 -13.49
N GLY A 17 -4.54 11.03 -14.01
CA GLY A 17 -5.20 10.52 -15.21
C GLY A 17 -4.38 10.50 -16.50
N GLY A 18 -3.09 10.87 -16.49
CA GLY A 18 -2.19 10.72 -17.64
C GLY A 18 -1.02 9.79 -17.30
N VAL A 19 -1.28 8.49 -17.20
CA VAL A 19 -0.29 7.47 -16.82
C VAL A 19 0.31 6.82 -18.07
N THR A 20 0.62 7.62 -19.08
CA THR A 20 1.51 7.16 -20.15
C THR A 20 2.90 7.69 -19.82
N PRO A 21 3.93 6.81 -19.71
CA PRO A 21 5.29 7.30 -19.68
C PRO A 21 5.49 8.18 -20.91
N THR A 22 6.05 9.38 -20.73
CA THR A 22 6.22 10.29 -21.87
C THR A 22 6.89 9.55 -23.01
N ASP A 23 6.41 9.71 -24.24
CA ASP A 23 6.93 8.99 -25.42
C ASP A 23 8.46 9.05 -25.52
N LYS A 24 9.05 10.14 -25.01
CA LYS A 24 10.49 10.36 -24.90
C LYS A 24 11.24 9.43 -23.94
N ILE A 25 10.61 8.97 -22.85
CA ILE A 25 11.18 8.01 -21.88
C ILE A 25 11.10 6.61 -22.48
N LEU A 26 9.97 6.25 -23.08
CA LEU A 26 9.82 4.97 -23.75
C LEU A 26 10.77 4.86 -24.93
N SER A 27 10.85 5.88 -25.79
CA SER A 27 11.70 5.85 -26.98
C SER A 27 13.18 5.65 -26.70
N SER A 28 13.65 5.99 -25.49
CA SER A 28 15.04 5.79 -25.07
C SER A 28 15.28 4.45 -24.35
N ALA A 29 14.22 3.72 -24.00
CA ALA A 29 14.31 2.45 -23.29
C ALA A 29 14.60 1.27 -24.25
N PRO A 30 15.22 0.18 -23.75
CA PRO A 30 15.43 -1.03 -24.54
C PRO A 30 14.12 -1.56 -25.15
N GLU A 31 14.22 -2.15 -26.35
CA GLU A 31 13.06 -2.64 -27.10
C GLU A 31 12.16 -3.56 -26.27
N ARG A 32 12.76 -4.52 -25.56
CA ARG A 32 12.01 -5.45 -24.70
C ARG A 32 11.24 -4.73 -23.60
N THR A 33 11.85 -3.73 -22.97
CA THR A 33 11.21 -2.90 -21.94
C THR A 33 10.03 -2.11 -22.54
N ARG A 34 10.20 -1.53 -23.73
CA ARG A 34 9.13 -0.83 -24.44
C ARG A 34 7.95 -1.75 -24.74
N GLN A 35 8.21 -2.94 -25.29
CA GLN A 35 7.19 -3.93 -25.62
C GLN A 35 6.39 -4.34 -24.38
N ARG A 36 7.06 -4.55 -23.25
CA ARG A 36 6.40 -4.87 -21.98
C ARG A 36 5.50 -3.75 -21.47
N VAL A 37 5.97 -2.50 -21.52
CA VAL A 37 5.17 -1.35 -21.11
C VAL A 37 3.98 -1.13 -22.05
N GLN A 38 4.21 -1.31 -23.36
CA GLN A 38 3.14 -1.24 -24.37
C GLN A 38 2.09 -2.32 -24.14
N TRP A 39 2.50 -3.56 -23.86
CA TRP A 39 1.57 -4.65 -23.54
C TRP A 39 0.67 -4.32 -22.35
N ILE A 40 1.22 -3.73 -21.27
CA ILE A 40 0.42 -3.30 -20.11
C ILE A 40 -0.60 -2.23 -20.53
N ALA A 41 -0.19 -1.26 -21.37
CA ALA A 41 -1.08 -0.22 -21.86
C ALA A 41 -2.21 -0.78 -22.75
N ASP A 42 -1.87 -1.66 -23.69
CA ASP A 42 -2.84 -2.32 -24.58
C ASP A 42 -3.83 -3.18 -23.79
N ARG A 43 -3.38 -3.83 -22.72
CA ARG A 43 -4.25 -4.60 -21.83
C ARG A 43 -5.22 -3.72 -21.06
N ILE A 44 -4.80 -2.52 -20.63
CA ILE A 44 -5.70 -1.54 -20.00
C ILE A 44 -6.80 -1.12 -20.99
N GLU A 45 -6.46 -0.86 -22.25
CA GLU A 45 -7.45 -0.50 -23.29
C GLU A 45 -8.44 -1.65 -23.55
N THR A 46 -7.93 -2.88 -23.62
CA THR A 46 -8.74 -4.10 -23.76
C THR A 46 -9.72 -4.27 -22.59
N HIS A 47 -9.26 -4.00 -21.37
CA HIS A 47 -10.10 -4.03 -20.17
C HIS A 47 -11.12 -2.90 -20.16
N ASP A 48 -10.78 -1.69 -20.59
CA ASP A 48 -11.72 -0.58 -20.69
C ASP A 48 -12.89 -0.93 -21.64
N ALA A 49 -12.62 -1.57 -22.79
CA ALA A 49 -13.66 -2.08 -23.69
C ALA A 49 -14.51 -3.21 -23.05
N SER A 50 -13.86 -4.11 -22.30
CA SER A 50 -14.54 -5.20 -21.59
C SER A 50 -15.45 -4.70 -20.46
N ILE A 51 -15.02 -3.64 -19.76
CA ILE A 51 -15.79 -2.96 -18.71
C ILE A 51 -17.07 -2.35 -19.28
N GLU A 52 -17.00 -1.70 -20.45
CA GLU A 52 -18.19 -1.16 -21.11
C GLU A 52 -19.21 -2.26 -21.43
N GLY A 53 -18.75 -3.38 -22.00
CA GLY A 53 -19.60 -4.55 -22.24
C GLY A 53 -20.22 -5.13 -20.96
N ALA A 54 -19.42 -5.28 -19.89
CA ALA A 54 -19.89 -5.77 -18.60
C ALA A 54 -20.87 -4.80 -17.92
N HIS A 55 -20.68 -3.50 -18.10
CA HIS A 55 -21.59 -2.47 -17.60
C HIS A 55 -22.97 -2.62 -18.24
N HIS A 56 -23.05 -2.75 -19.57
CA HIS A 56 -24.31 -3.00 -20.27
C HIS A 56 -24.96 -4.32 -19.86
N GLU A 57 -24.19 -5.41 -19.72
CA GLU A 57 -24.71 -6.69 -19.23
C GLU A 57 -25.30 -6.56 -17.82
N SER A 58 -24.62 -5.83 -16.92
CA SER A 58 -25.11 -5.59 -15.55
C SER A 58 -26.39 -4.76 -15.54
N GLY A 59 -26.52 -3.79 -16.44
CA GLY A 59 -27.74 -3.00 -16.65
C GLY A 59 -28.92 -3.87 -17.07
N HIS A 60 -28.75 -4.67 -18.13
CA HIS A 60 -29.79 -5.59 -18.62
C HIS A 60 -30.19 -6.64 -17.58
N ALA A 61 -29.23 -7.19 -16.83
CA ALA A 61 -29.52 -8.14 -15.77
C ALA A 61 -30.32 -7.50 -14.62
N THR A 62 -30.04 -6.23 -14.32
CA THR A 62 -30.78 -5.46 -13.32
C THR A 62 -32.22 -5.17 -13.78
N GLU A 63 -32.41 -4.73 -15.03
CA GLU A 63 -33.73 -4.53 -15.64
C GLU A 63 -34.57 -5.81 -15.66
N ALA A 64 -33.96 -6.94 -16.03
CA ALA A 64 -34.62 -8.25 -16.03
C ALA A 64 -35.05 -8.67 -14.62
N TRP A 65 -34.21 -8.45 -13.61
CA TRP A 65 -34.52 -8.74 -12.22
C TRP A 65 -35.65 -7.87 -11.68
N GLU A 66 -35.64 -6.56 -11.96
CA GLU A 66 -36.72 -5.65 -11.57
C GLU A 66 -38.04 -6.00 -12.27
N THR A 67 -38.00 -6.33 -13.56
CA THR A 67 -39.17 -6.82 -14.30
C THR A 67 -39.74 -8.10 -13.67
N ALA A 68 -38.88 -9.04 -13.27
CA ALA A 68 -39.29 -10.25 -12.58
C ALA A 68 -39.94 -9.95 -11.22
N LYS A 69 -39.40 -8.98 -10.45
CA LYS A 69 -39.96 -8.54 -9.17
C LYS A 69 -41.33 -7.90 -9.33
N VAL A 70 -41.50 -7.00 -10.29
CA VAL A 70 -42.78 -6.36 -10.59
C VAL A 70 -43.83 -7.41 -10.99
N ASN A 71 -43.44 -8.37 -11.83
CA ASN A 71 -44.33 -9.48 -12.22
C ASN A 71 -44.70 -10.37 -11.03
N LEU A 72 -43.76 -10.69 -10.15
CA LEU A 72 -44.04 -11.43 -8.92
C LEU A 72 -45.02 -10.67 -8.03
N ALA A 73 -44.75 -9.39 -7.75
CA ALA A 73 -45.61 -8.57 -6.91
C ALA A 73 -47.04 -8.47 -7.46
N ARG A 74 -47.18 -8.35 -8.79
CA ARG A 74 -48.49 -8.38 -9.47
C ARG A 74 -49.20 -9.72 -9.27
N LEU A 75 -48.50 -10.85 -9.43
CA LEU A 75 -49.08 -12.18 -9.23
C LEU A 75 -49.48 -12.41 -7.77
N GLU A 76 -48.66 -11.97 -6.82
CA GLU A 76 -48.96 -12.05 -5.38
C GLU A 76 -50.20 -11.22 -5.05
N GLN A 77 -50.31 -9.98 -5.54
CA GLN A 77 -51.51 -9.16 -5.37
C GLN A 77 -52.76 -9.81 -5.98
N GLN A 78 -52.64 -10.37 -7.19
CA GLN A 78 -53.75 -11.05 -7.85
C GLN A 78 -54.18 -12.31 -7.10
N SER A 79 -53.24 -13.08 -6.54
CA SER A 79 -53.54 -14.34 -5.83
C SER A 79 -54.40 -14.17 -4.56
N VAL A 80 -54.45 -12.97 -3.99
CA VAL A 80 -55.24 -12.67 -2.76
C VAL A 80 -56.70 -12.33 -3.08
N LEU A 81 -57.04 -12.06 -4.35
CA LEU A 81 -58.41 -11.71 -4.74
C LEU A 81 -59.35 -12.93 -4.71
N PRO A 82 -60.60 -12.81 -4.23
CA PRO A 82 -61.54 -13.94 -4.08
C PRO A 82 -61.85 -14.71 -5.37
N ASP A 83 -61.82 -14.04 -6.52
CA ASP A 83 -62.12 -14.61 -7.85
C ASP A 83 -60.85 -14.81 -8.70
N SER A 84 -59.68 -14.93 -8.07
CA SER A 84 -58.41 -15.04 -8.78
C SER A 84 -58.20 -16.41 -9.43
N ASN A 85 -57.83 -16.41 -10.71
CA ASN A 85 -57.39 -17.60 -11.43
C ASN A 85 -55.86 -17.82 -11.35
N VAL A 86 -55.16 -17.19 -10.39
CA VAL A 86 -53.70 -17.33 -10.23
C VAL A 86 -53.39 -18.45 -9.22
N PRO A 87 -52.95 -19.64 -9.66
CA PRO A 87 -52.58 -20.72 -8.75
C PRO A 87 -51.27 -20.43 -8.02
N GLU A 88 -51.10 -21.03 -6.84
CA GLU A 88 -49.89 -20.90 -6.01
C GLU A 88 -48.62 -21.32 -6.79
N GLU A 89 -48.71 -22.33 -7.64
CA GLU A 89 -47.61 -22.77 -8.51
C GLU A 89 -47.08 -21.66 -9.43
N MET A 90 -47.95 -20.76 -9.92
CA MET A 90 -47.52 -19.62 -10.73
C MET A 90 -46.76 -18.58 -9.92
N VAL A 91 -47.16 -18.35 -8.66
CA VAL A 91 -46.45 -17.46 -7.73
C VAL A 91 -45.08 -18.06 -7.38
N GLU A 92 -45.01 -19.37 -7.09
CA GLU A 92 -43.74 -20.04 -6.85
C GLU A 92 -42.80 -19.99 -8.06
N ALA A 93 -43.33 -20.24 -9.26
CA ALA A 93 -42.55 -20.14 -10.50
C ALA A 93 -42.01 -18.71 -10.70
N ALA A 94 -42.80 -17.68 -10.39
CA ALA A 94 -42.36 -16.29 -10.41
C ALA A 94 -41.27 -16.01 -9.36
N ARG A 95 -41.38 -16.55 -8.13
CA ARG A 95 -40.33 -16.46 -7.10
C ARG A 95 -39.02 -17.09 -7.56
N ARG A 96 -39.08 -18.27 -8.19
CA ARG A 96 -37.89 -18.93 -8.77
C ARG A 96 -37.27 -18.10 -9.89
N LYS A 97 -38.08 -17.47 -10.75
CA LYS A 97 -37.60 -16.55 -11.79
C LYS A 97 -36.92 -15.31 -11.21
N VAL A 98 -37.48 -14.70 -10.17
CA VAL A 98 -36.86 -13.57 -9.45
C VAL A 98 -35.51 -13.98 -8.87
N LYS A 99 -35.43 -15.16 -8.22
CA LYS A 99 -34.16 -15.68 -7.69
C LYS A 99 -33.13 -15.87 -8.79
N ALA A 100 -33.47 -16.58 -9.87
CA ALA A 100 -32.55 -16.83 -10.98
C ALA A 100 -32.08 -15.53 -11.67
N ALA A 101 -32.97 -14.54 -11.82
CA ALA A 101 -32.61 -13.22 -12.34
C ALA A 101 -31.69 -12.46 -11.36
N GLY A 102 -31.92 -12.59 -10.05
CA GLY A 102 -31.05 -12.04 -9.01
C GLY A 102 -29.64 -12.65 -9.07
N ASP A 103 -29.53 -13.98 -9.11
CA ASP A 103 -28.24 -14.68 -9.23
C ASP A 103 -27.48 -14.30 -10.51
N ARG A 104 -28.20 -14.06 -11.62
CA ARG A 104 -27.60 -13.57 -12.86
C ARG A 104 -27.09 -12.13 -12.71
N ARG A 105 -27.90 -11.24 -12.12
CA ARG A 105 -27.51 -9.86 -11.83
C ARG A 105 -26.26 -9.80 -10.94
N ASP A 106 -26.23 -10.59 -9.88
CA ASP A 106 -25.13 -10.59 -8.93
C ASP A 106 -23.81 -11.06 -9.58
N ARG A 107 -23.87 -12.10 -10.43
CA ARG A 107 -22.71 -12.52 -11.24
C ARG A 107 -22.25 -11.45 -12.24
N ALA A 108 -23.18 -10.78 -12.93
CA ALA A 108 -22.84 -9.72 -13.87
C ALA A 108 -22.19 -8.52 -13.16
N MET A 109 -22.72 -8.13 -12.00
CA MET A 109 -22.13 -7.07 -11.17
C MET A 109 -20.75 -7.47 -10.62
N GLN A 110 -20.58 -8.71 -10.19
CA GLN A 110 -19.29 -9.20 -9.71
C GLN A 110 -18.24 -9.15 -10.82
N ARG A 111 -18.56 -9.69 -12.01
CA ARG A 111 -17.69 -9.62 -13.19
C ARG A 111 -17.30 -8.18 -13.55
N HIS A 112 -18.25 -7.25 -13.51
CA HIS A 112 -17.97 -5.83 -13.77
C HIS A 112 -17.00 -5.23 -12.73
N ARG A 113 -17.17 -5.55 -11.45
CA ARG A 113 -16.26 -5.12 -10.38
C ARG A 113 -14.86 -5.72 -10.51
N ASP A 114 -14.78 -7.00 -10.87
CA ASP A 114 -13.51 -7.70 -11.06
C ASP A 114 -12.71 -7.06 -12.19
N LEU A 115 -13.34 -6.79 -13.34
CA LEU A 115 -12.71 -6.10 -14.47
C LEU A 115 -12.22 -4.69 -14.10
N ILE A 116 -13.01 -3.91 -13.35
CA ILE A 116 -12.57 -2.60 -12.85
C ILE A 116 -11.35 -2.74 -11.95
N SER A 117 -11.35 -3.72 -11.06
CA SER A 117 -10.25 -3.94 -10.10
C SER A 117 -8.96 -4.36 -10.81
N GLU A 118 -9.04 -5.26 -11.78
CA GLU A 118 -7.91 -5.66 -12.62
C GLU A 118 -7.35 -4.48 -13.42
N ARG A 119 -8.23 -3.69 -14.02
CA ARG A 119 -7.86 -2.50 -14.79
C ARG A 119 -7.14 -1.47 -13.92
N GLU A 120 -7.64 -1.19 -12.72
CA GLU A 120 -6.99 -0.28 -11.76
C GLU A 120 -5.61 -0.81 -11.33
N ALA A 121 -5.47 -2.13 -11.11
CA ALA A 121 -4.19 -2.74 -10.79
C ALA A 121 -3.17 -2.58 -11.93
N LEU A 122 -3.59 -2.77 -13.18
CA LEU A 122 -2.74 -2.53 -14.36
C LEU A 122 -2.33 -1.05 -14.49
N LYS A 123 -3.23 -0.11 -14.20
CA LYS A 123 -2.89 1.33 -14.18
C LYS A 123 -1.84 1.69 -13.15
N VAL A 124 -1.98 1.17 -11.93
CA VAL A 124 -0.99 1.36 -10.86
C VAL A 124 0.36 0.77 -11.27
N MET A 125 0.34 -0.40 -11.91
CA MET A 125 1.53 -1.08 -12.43
C MET A 125 2.22 -0.27 -13.53
N LEU A 126 1.46 0.23 -14.51
CA LEU A 126 1.96 1.08 -15.59
C LEU A 126 2.60 2.37 -15.03
N GLY A 127 1.95 3.00 -14.05
CA GLY A 127 2.49 4.18 -13.38
C GLY A 127 3.78 3.88 -12.63
N SER A 128 3.84 2.73 -11.95
CA SER A 128 5.02 2.29 -11.21
C SER A 128 6.20 1.97 -12.14
N CYS A 129 5.95 1.31 -13.27
CA CYS A 129 6.97 1.06 -14.30
C CYS A 129 7.50 2.37 -14.90
N SER A 130 6.59 3.30 -15.21
CA SER A 130 6.93 4.63 -15.72
C SER A 130 7.80 5.41 -14.74
N ALA A 131 7.49 5.35 -13.44
CA ALA A 131 8.27 6.02 -12.40
C ALA A 131 9.69 5.43 -12.28
N VAL A 132 9.83 4.10 -12.36
CA VAL A 132 11.15 3.44 -12.35
C VAL A 132 11.99 3.85 -13.59
N LEU A 133 11.38 3.87 -14.78
CA LEU A 133 12.07 4.31 -15.99
C LEU A 133 12.49 5.79 -15.92
N ALA A 134 11.62 6.65 -15.38
CA ALA A 134 11.94 8.06 -15.16
C ALA A 134 13.11 8.22 -14.17
N GLN A 135 13.09 7.47 -13.07
CA GLN A 135 14.19 7.48 -12.09
C GLN A 135 15.51 7.01 -12.74
N LYS A 136 15.50 5.90 -13.48
CA LYS A 136 16.68 5.39 -14.18
C LYS A 136 17.24 6.37 -15.20
N ARG A 137 16.36 7.12 -15.88
CA ARG A 137 16.78 8.20 -16.77
C ARG A 137 17.50 9.33 -16.03
N VAL A 138 16.98 9.75 -14.87
CA VAL A 138 17.64 10.77 -14.05
C VAL A 138 18.99 10.27 -13.54
N GLU A 139 19.08 9.00 -13.13
CA GLU A 139 20.34 8.36 -12.73
C GLU A 139 21.37 8.35 -13.89
N ALA A 140 20.93 8.07 -15.11
CA ALA A 140 21.78 8.05 -16.31
C ALA A 140 22.26 9.45 -16.77
N GLN A 141 21.60 10.53 -16.33
CA GLN A 141 21.91 11.92 -16.73
C GLN A 141 22.83 12.65 -15.72
N ASP A 142 23.68 11.92 -14.98
CA ASP A 142 24.64 12.43 -13.98
C ASP A 142 24.02 13.07 -12.71
N GLY A 143 22.90 12.51 -12.22
CA GLY A 143 22.51 12.61 -10.81
C GLY A 143 21.48 13.69 -10.43
N PRO A 144 21.01 13.67 -9.17
CA PRO A 144 19.90 14.51 -8.69
C PRO A 144 20.39 15.95 -8.51
N GLY A 145 20.24 16.80 -9.53
CA GLY A 145 20.52 18.24 -9.38
C GLY A 145 20.84 19.05 -10.63
N ARG A 146 20.95 18.47 -11.83
CA ARG A 146 21.13 19.27 -13.05
C ARG A 146 19.79 19.83 -13.55
N LEU A 147 19.65 21.15 -13.45
CA LEU A 147 18.50 21.91 -13.96
C LEU A 147 18.38 21.75 -15.48
N ALA A 148 17.16 21.55 -15.94
CA ALA A 148 16.78 21.46 -17.35
C ALA A 148 17.15 22.76 -18.10
N GLY A 149 18.32 22.78 -18.73
CA GLY A 149 18.81 23.93 -19.49
C GLY A 149 19.72 23.56 -20.66
N ASP A 150 20.43 22.44 -20.58
CA ASP A 150 21.34 22.02 -21.63
C ASP A 150 20.66 21.06 -22.62
N ASN A 151 20.65 21.47 -23.90
CA ASN A 151 20.19 20.71 -25.07
C ASN A 151 21.10 19.50 -25.33
N HIS A 152 21.18 18.57 -24.40
CA HIS A 152 21.84 17.29 -24.62
C HIS A 152 20.88 16.32 -25.29
N GLU A 153 21.38 15.65 -26.33
CA GLU A 153 20.71 14.53 -26.95
C GLU A 153 20.32 13.51 -25.86
N PRO A 154 19.12 12.91 -25.94
CA PRO A 154 18.66 11.98 -24.92
C PRO A 154 19.66 10.82 -24.82
N ALA A 155 20.45 10.81 -23.75
CA ALA A 155 21.33 9.69 -23.43
C ALA A 155 20.51 8.40 -23.46
N GLU A 156 21.02 7.39 -24.17
CA GLU A 156 20.40 6.09 -24.26
C GLU A 156 20.22 5.49 -22.86
N LEU A 157 19.01 5.04 -22.54
CA LEU A 157 18.72 4.49 -21.22
C LEU A 157 19.29 3.08 -21.16
N VAL A 158 20.51 2.94 -20.66
CA VAL A 158 21.09 1.63 -20.37
C VAL A 158 20.43 1.08 -19.11
N LEU A 159 19.58 0.07 -19.28
CA LEU A 159 18.99 -0.67 -18.17
C LEU A 159 19.78 -1.95 -17.96
N ASP A 160 20.22 -2.17 -16.72
CA ASP A 160 20.84 -3.42 -16.31
C ASP A 160 19.77 -4.52 -16.28
N GLU A 161 19.60 -5.23 -17.39
CA GLU A 161 18.70 -6.38 -17.46
C GLU A 161 19.24 -7.51 -16.57
N VAL A 162 18.36 -8.07 -15.74
CA VAL A 162 18.70 -9.20 -14.88
C VAL A 162 18.28 -10.47 -15.62
N PRO A 163 19.23 -11.31 -16.07
CA PRO A 163 18.89 -12.58 -16.70
C PRO A 163 18.25 -13.49 -15.65
N VAL A 164 17.10 -14.05 -16.02
CA VAL A 164 16.37 -15.01 -15.19
C VAL A 164 15.98 -16.18 -16.08
N ASP A 165 16.49 -17.35 -15.76
CA ASP A 165 16.20 -18.57 -16.52
C ASP A 165 14.74 -18.95 -16.32
N ALA A 166 13.94 -18.75 -17.37
CA ALA A 166 12.56 -19.20 -17.44
C ALA A 166 12.49 -20.58 -18.13
N PRO A 167 11.72 -21.54 -17.59
CA PRO A 167 11.58 -22.89 -18.16
C PRO A 167 11.17 -22.89 -19.64
N GLU A 168 11.50 -23.93 -20.40
CA GLU A 168 11.22 -24.00 -21.85
C GLU A 168 9.80 -24.42 -22.22
N THR A 169 8.99 -24.89 -21.26
CA THR A 169 7.62 -25.35 -21.52
C THR A 169 6.61 -24.51 -20.76
N ALA A 170 5.41 -24.33 -21.34
CA ALA A 170 4.34 -23.58 -20.70
C ALA A 170 3.95 -24.16 -19.33
N ASP A 171 3.85 -25.48 -19.21
CA ASP A 171 3.53 -26.15 -17.94
C ASP A 171 4.60 -25.92 -16.87
N ALA A 172 5.87 -25.96 -17.25
CA ALA A 172 6.97 -25.69 -16.33
C ALA A 172 7.00 -24.21 -15.91
N CYS A 173 6.68 -23.28 -16.82
CA CYS A 173 6.52 -21.86 -16.46
C CYS A 173 5.36 -21.67 -15.47
N ARG A 174 4.21 -22.31 -15.69
CA ARG A 174 3.07 -22.24 -14.76
C ARG A 174 3.42 -22.83 -13.39
N ALA A 175 4.17 -23.94 -13.36
CA ALA A 175 4.67 -24.52 -12.12
C ALA A 175 5.62 -23.56 -11.37
N LEU A 176 6.55 -22.93 -12.09
CA LEU A 176 7.47 -21.94 -11.51
C LEU A 176 6.73 -20.72 -10.96
N VAL A 177 5.69 -20.24 -11.66
CA VAL A 177 4.83 -19.14 -11.16
C VAL A 177 4.16 -19.54 -9.86
N ALA A 178 3.62 -20.77 -9.76
CA ALA A 178 2.99 -21.26 -8.54
C ALA A 178 3.99 -21.40 -7.38
N GLU A 179 5.18 -21.95 -7.64
CA GLU A 179 6.27 -22.07 -6.67
C GLU A 179 6.72 -20.69 -6.15
N ALA A 180 7.03 -19.76 -7.07
CA ALA A 180 7.45 -18.41 -6.70
C ALA A 180 6.36 -17.67 -5.93
N THR A 181 5.09 -17.85 -6.30
CA THR A 181 3.96 -17.26 -5.56
C THR A 181 3.91 -17.77 -4.11
N ALA A 182 4.05 -19.07 -3.90
CA ALA A 182 4.08 -19.67 -2.56
C ALA A 182 5.28 -19.16 -1.74
N GLU A 183 6.45 -19.09 -2.36
CA GLU A 183 7.66 -18.56 -1.72
C GLU A 183 7.50 -17.09 -1.31
N ILE A 184 6.98 -16.23 -2.19
CA ILE A 184 6.79 -14.82 -1.88
C ILE A 184 5.77 -14.64 -0.75
N THR A 185 4.66 -15.39 -0.74
CA THR A 185 3.70 -15.36 0.37
C THR A 185 4.38 -15.74 1.69
N GLY A 186 5.20 -16.80 1.69
CA GLY A 186 5.98 -17.18 2.87
C GLY A 186 6.96 -16.09 3.33
N LEU A 187 7.63 -15.42 2.39
CA LEU A 187 8.54 -14.32 2.70
C LEU A 187 7.82 -13.08 3.25
N TYR A 188 6.60 -12.77 2.80
CA TYR A 188 5.80 -11.69 3.40
C TYR A 188 5.37 -12.03 4.84
N THR A 189 5.04 -13.29 5.12
CA THR A 189 4.79 -13.76 6.49
C THR A 189 6.05 -13.59 7.34
N GLU A 190 7.21 -14.07 6.88
CA GLU A 190 8.48 -13.89 7.61
C GLU A 190 8.80 -12.40 7.82
N ARG A 191 8.55 -11.56 6.81
CA ARG A 191 8.74 -10.11 6.90
C ARG A 191 7.89 -9.50 8.00
N GLN A 192 6.61 -9.89 8.08
CA GLN A 192 5.68 -9.42 9.10
C GLN A 192 6.10 -9.87 10.51
N GLU A 193 6.56 -11.11 10.67
CA GLU A 193 7.09 -11.62 11.94
C GLU A 193 8.31 -10.81 12.40
N VAL A 194 9.25 -10.52 11.48
CA VAL A 194 10.44 -9.72 11.77
C VAL A 194 10.10 -8.25 12.07
N GLU A 195 9.10 -7.69 11.39
CA GLU A 195 8.64 -6.32 11.63
C GLU A 195 7.99 -6.17 13.01
N GLN A 196 7.24 -7.18 13.43
CA GLN A 196 6.56 -7.22 14.73
C GLN A 196 7.47 -7.67 15.89
N ALA A 197 8.65 -8.22 15.59
CA ALA A 197 9.61 -8.64 16.60
C ALA A 197 10.00 -7.45 17.51
N PRO A 198 9.73 -7.53 18.83
CA PRO A 198 10.14 -6.50 19.76
C PRO A 198 11.67 -6.51 19.95
N PRO A 199 12.26 -5.38 20.42
CA PRO A 199 13.66 -5.36 20.81
C PRO A 199 13.91 -6.30 21.99
N PRO A 200 15.16 -6.73 22.27
CA PRO A 200 15.46 -7.56 23.43
C PRO A 200 15.01 -6.91 24.76
N PRO A 201 14.66 -7.70 25.77
CA PRO A 201 14.16 -7.18 27.05
C PRO A 201 15.16 -6.24 27.70
N ASP A 202 16.46 -6.52 27.63
CA ASP A 202 17.51 -5.65 28.18
C ASP A 202 17.53 -4.27 27.50
N TYR A 203 17.38 -4.23 26.18
CA TYR A 203 17.24 -2.98 25.43
C TYR A 203 16.00 -2.19 25.88
N ALA A 204 14.87 -2.87 26.10
CA ALA A 204 13.65 -2.25 26.60
C ALA A 204 13.82 -1.68 28.01
N LYS A 205 14.45 -2.45 28.92
CA LYS A 205 14.76 -2.02 30.29
C LYS A 205 15.71 -0.81 30.32
N ASP A 206 16.76 -0.84 29.51
CA ASP A 206 17.71 0.28 29.38
C ASP A 206 17.02 1.54 28.84
N SER A 207 16.13 1.39 27.85
CA SER A 207 15.34 2.53 27.35
C SER A 207 14.40 3.10 28.41
N ILE A 208 13.80 2.26 29.26
CA ILE A 208 12.95 2.69 30.39
C ILE A 208 13.79 3.43 31.42
N ARG A 209 14.95 2.87 31.80
CA ARG A 209 15.90 3.48 32.74
C ARG A 209 16.32 4.88 32.27
N LEU A 210 16.75 5.00 31.01
CA LEU A 210 17.15 6.28 30.43
C LEU A 210 16.00 7.30 30.40
N LYS A 211 14.77 6.86 30.11
CA LYS A 211 13.60 7.74 30.12
C LYS A 211 13.29 8.22 31.54
N LEU A 212 13.38 7.34 32.52
CA LEU A 212 13.15 7.66 33.92
C LEU A 212 14.21 8.62 34.47
N GLU A 213 15.49 8.39 34.15
CA GLU A 213 16.59 9.29 34.52
C GLU A 213 16.37 10.71 33.95
N ARG A 214 15.94 10.81 32.68
CA ARG A 214 15.62 12.10 32.05
C ARG A 214 14.47 12.82 32.75
N LEU A 215 13.42 12.11 33.14
CA LEU A 215 12.29 12.67 33.88
C LEU A 215 12.72 13.09 35.30
N ALA A 216 13.47 12.24 36.01
CA ALA A 216 13.96 12.52 37.35
C ALA A 216 14.89 13.74 37.40
N ALA A 217 15.67 13.96 36.34
CA ALA A 217 16.52 15.14 36.18
C ALA A 217 15.70 16.44 36.08
N GLN A 218 14.54 16.38 35.42
CA GLN A 218 13.60 17.51 35.30
C GLN A 218 12.81 17.76 36.58
N GLY A 219 12.65 16.74 37.43
CA GLY A 219 11.82 16.80 38.64
C GLY A 219 12.41 17.55 39.84
N LYS A 220 13.59 18.18 39.71
CA LYS A 220 14.28 18.84 40.82
C LYS A 220 13.63 20.19 41.14
N PRO A 221 13.11 20.42 42.36
CA PRO A 221 12.70 21.75 42.80
C PRO A 221 13.90 22.70 42.79
N SER A 222 13.69 23.92 42.30
CA SER A 222 14.68 24.98 42.36
C SER A 222 14.31 25.99 43.45
N VAL A 223 15.28 26.77 43.89
CA VAL A 223 15.08 27.85 44.85
C VAL A 223 15.47 29.13 44.14
N THR A 224 14.56 30.11 44.13
CA THR A 224 14.89 31.44 43.60
C THR A 224 15.67 32.22 44.66
N PRO A 225 16.71 32.96 44.26
CA PRO A 225 17.39 33.86 45.18
C PRO A 225 16.42 34.97 45.63
N PRO A 226 16.59 35.51 46.83
CA PRO A 226 15.73 36.60 47.31
C PRO A 226 15.90 37.82 46.41
N THR A 227 14.79 38.48 46.07
CA THR A 227 14.79 39.74 45.30
C THR A 227 14.36 40.89 46.20
N ALA A 228 14.48 42.13 45.70
CA ALA A 228 14.02 43.30 46.46
C ALA A 228 12.49 43.29 46.75
N GLU A 229 11.74 42.46 46.03
CA GLU A 229 10.27 42.40 46.06
C GLU A 229 9.73 41.09 46.66
N ALA A 230 10.56 40.05 46.82
CA ALA A 230 10.12 38.75 47.33
C ALA A 230 11.23 37.97 48.06
N ASP A 231 10.82 37.23 49.10
CA ASP A 231 11.66 36.27 49.82
C ASP A 231 12.06 35.07 48.95
N VAL A 232 12.97 34.25 49.47
CA VAL A 232 13.36 32.96 48.88
C VAL A 232 12.12 32.09 48.63
N THR A 233 11.81 31.81 47.36
CA THR A 233 10.68 30.95 47.00
C THR A 233 11.14 29.61 46.44
N LEU A 234 10.49 28.54 46.89
CA LEU A 234 10.65 27.21 46.31
C LEU A 234 9.84 27.16 45.00
N VAL A 235 10.51 26.86 43.90
CA VAL A 235 9.91 26.71 42.58
C VAL A 235 9.86 25.23 42.22
N TRP A 236 8.65 24.72 42.04
CA TRP A 236 8.43 23.36 41.59
C TRP A 236 8.64 23.25 40.07
N PRO A 237 9.14 22.11 39.57
CA PRO A 237 9.25 21.88 38.13
C PRO A 237 7.86 21.97 37.49
N ALA A 238 7.78 22.62 36.34
CA ALA A 238 6.53 22.90 35.66
C ALA A 238 6.63 22.56 34.16
N LYS A 239 5.51 22.10 33.59
CA LYS A 239 5.36 21.73 32.18
C LYS A 239 4.30 22.61 31.54
N ALA A 240 4.60 23.10 30.34
CA ALA A 240 3.65 23.86 29.55
C ALA A 240 2.51 22.96 29.05
N LEU A 241 1.28 23.42 29.22
CA LEU A 241 0.10 22.76 28.65
C LEU A 241 -0.02 23.10 27.17
N ASN A 242 -0.21 22.07 26.35
CA ASN A 242 -0.67 22.22 24.96
C ASN A 242 -2.20 22.39 24.94
N ALA A 243 -2.72 23.42 25.60
CA ALA A 243 -4.15 23.74 25.54
C ALA A 243 -4.38 24.85 24.50
N ALA A 244 -5.35 24.66 23.61
CA ALA A 244 -5.85 25.70 22.69
C ALA A 244 -6.66 26.81 23.41
N GLY A 245 -6.48 26.95 24.72
CA GLY A 245 -7.23 27.86 25.57
C GLY A 245 -6.52 29.20 25.74
N ARG A 246 -7.31 30.28 25.81
CA ARG A 246 -6.88 31.69 25.93
C ARG A 246 -5.77 31.85 26.98
N ALA A 247 -4.55 32.04 26.51
CA ALA A 247 -3.49 32.61 27.31
C ALA A 247 -3.90 34.02 27.76
N SER A 248 -3.57 34.40 29.00
CA SER A 248 -3.79 35.76 29.52
C SER A 248 -3.03 36.81 28.69
N HIS A 249 -1.94 36.40 28.04
CA HIS A 249 -1.12 37.21 27.15
C HIS A 249 -0.79 36.47 25.84
N PRO A 250 -0.70 37.17 24.69
CA PRO A 250 -0.31 36.54 23.42
C PRO A 250 1.07 35.89 23.54
N GLY A 251 1.14 34.56 23.36
CA GLY A 251 2.39 33.79 23.37
C GLY A 251 2.73 33.07 24.67
N GLU A 252 2.02 33.35 25.77
CA GLU A 252 2.24 32.65 27.05
C GLU A 252 1.51 31.30 27.05
N ARG A 253 2.18 30.23 27.50
CA ARG A 253 1.54 28.92 27.65
C ARG A 253 1.26 28.66 29.13
N PRO A 254 0.02 28.32 29.52
CA PRO A 254 -0.27 27.98 30.90
C PRO A 254 0.62 26.81 31.33
N GLN A 255 1.20 26.92 32.53
CA GLN A 255 2.08 25.90 33.09
C GLN A 255 1.40 25.21 34.28
N VAL A 256 1.66 23.92 34.43
CA VAL A 256 1.24 23.12 35.59
C VAL A 256 2.45 22.42 36.19
N ALA A 257 2.39 22.06 37.47
CA ALA A 257 3.44 21.27 38.10
C ALA A 257 3.68 19.97 37.33
N ASP A 258 4.93 19.64 37.04
CA ASP A 258 5.30 18.42 36.34
C ASP A 258 5.34 17.24 37.32
N ILE A 259 4.15 16.70 37.59
CA ILE A 259 3.96 15.58 38.52
C ILE A 259 4.74 14.35 38.05
N GLU A 260 4.82 14.09 36.74
CA GLU A 260 5.55 12.95 36.17
C GLU A 260 7.03 13.04 36.52
N ALA A 261 7.64 14.21 36.31
CA ALA A 261 9.04 14.45 36.65
C ALA A 261 9.31 14.37 38.16
N MET A 262 8.42 14.92 38.98
CA MET A 262 8.52 14.83 40.44
C MET A 262 8.42 13.39 40.94
N VAL A 263 7.44 12.62 40.44
CA VAL A 263 7.25 11.20 40.80
C VAL A 263 8.47 10.37 40.37
N ALA A 264 8.97 10.57 39.15
CA ALA A 264 10.18 9.91 38.67
C ALA A 264 11.41 10.19 39.55
N ARG A 265 11.51 11.40 40.12
CA ARG A 265 12.62 11.78 41.00
C ARG A 265 12.58 11.10 42.36
N TYR A 266 11.41 11.03 42.99
CA TYR A 266 11.30 10.53 44.37
C TYR A 266 10.97 9.04 44.47
N PHE A 267 10.32 8.48 43.44
CA PHE A 267 9.91 7.07 43.39
C PHE A 267 10.56 6.32 42.22
N GLY A 268 11.63 6.86 41.65
CA GLY A 268 12.30 6.31 40.47
C GLY A 268 12.68 4.84 40.64
N ASP A 269 13.36 4.48 41.72
CA ASP A 269 13.84 3.11 41.93
C ASP A 269 12.69 2.08 41.97
N GLN A 270 11.58 2.43 42.63
CA GLN A 270 10.38 1.57 42.69
C GLN A 270 9.72 1.45 41.31
N ILE A 271 9.57 2.56 40.60
CA ILE A 271 8.99 2.58 39.25
C ILE A 271 9.85 1.75 38.29
N LEU A 272 11.17 1.85 38.40
CA LEU A 272 12.10 1.08 37.58
C LEU A 272 11.97 -0.42 37.87
N ALA A 273 11.95 -0.82 39.14
CA ALA A 273 11.79 -2.23 39.52
C ALA A 273 10.46 -2.81 39.03
N ASP A 274 9.36 -2.09 39.21
CA ASP A 274 8.03 -2.53 38.74
C ASP A 274 7.98 -2.60 37.21
N ALA A 275 8.61 -1.65 36.51
CA ALA A 275 8.68 -1.64 35.06
C ALA A 275 9.57 -2.77 34.50
N GLU A 276 10.72 -3.05 35.11
CA GLU A 276 11.60 -4.16 34.71
C GLU A 276 10.89 -5.52 34.90
N ALA A 277 10.18 -5.71 36.01
CA ALA A 277 9.37 -6.90 36.24
C ALA A 277 8.21 -7.05 35.24
N ALA A 278 7.54 -5.94 34.89
CA ALA A 278 6.50 -5.93 33.86
C ALA A 278 7.06 -6.26 32.47
N VAL A 279 8.26 -5.78 32.13
CA VAL A 279 8.97 -6.17 30.90
C VAL A 279 9.26 -7.67 30.91
N ASP A 280 9.82 -8.21 31.99
CA ASP A 280 10.12 -9.66 32.07
C ASP A 280 8.87 -10.51 31.89
N ALA A 281 7.76 -10.12 32.52
CA ALA A 281 6.47 -10.80 32.36
C ALA A 281 5.94 -10.74 30.92
N ALA A 282 6.04 -9.57 30.26
CA ALA A 282 5.57 -9.38 28.90
C ALA A 282 6.41 -10.16 27.86
N TYR A 283 7.70 -10.36 28.13
CA TYR A 283 8.62 -11.06 27.22
C TYR A 283 8.68 -12.58 27.45
N ALA A 284 8.07 -13.10 28.53
CA ALA A 284 8.14 -14.52 28.89
C ALA A 284 7.64 -15.49 27.80
N ALA A 285 6.74 -15.04 26.93
CA ALA A 285 6.17 -15.84 25.83
C ALA A 285 6.62 -15.38 24.43
N VAL A 286 7.56 -14.44 24.34
CA VAL A 286 8.03 -13.91 23.06
C VAL A 286 9.17 -14.77 22.54
N GLU A 287 8.93 -15.51 21.45
CA GLU A 287 9.92 -16.41 20.86
C GLU A 287 10.97 -15.68 20.01
N LEU A 288 10.58 -14.59 19.33
CA LEU A 288 11.46 -13.82 18.45
C LEU A 288 11.68 -12.41 19.00
N VAL A 289 12.91 -12.12 19.41
CA VAL A 289 13.38 -10.78 19.77
C VAL A 289 14.52 -10.39 18.84
N LEU A 290 14.54 -9.13 18.39
CA LEU A 290 15.55 -8.65 17.44
C LEU A 290 16.02 -7.25 17.81
N GLU A 291 17.33 -7.06 17.87
CA GLU A 291 17.91 -5.73 18.01
C GLU A 291 17.49 -4.82 16.83
N PRO A 292 17.31 -3.50 17.02
CA PRO A 292 16.83 -2.61 15.95
C PRO A 292 17.70 -2.60 14.69
N HIS A 293 19.00 -2.87 14.80
CA HIS A 293 19.90 -2.96 13.65
C HIS A 293 19.83 -4.32 12.95
N GLU A 294 19.66 -5.41 13.69
CA GLU A 294 19.45 -6.76 13.15
C GLU A 294 18.11 -6.86 12.43
N ARG A 295 17.04 -6.32 13.03
CA ARG A 295 15.72 -6.21 12.38
C ARG A 295 15.83 -5.50 11.03
N ARG A 296 16.49 -4.33 10.98
CA ARG A 296 16.71 -3.60 9.71
C ARG A 296 17.50 -4.42 8.70
N ARG A 297 18.55 -5.14 9.14
CA ARG A 297 19.35 -6.01 8.27
C ARG A 297 18.52 -7.17 7.72
N ARG A 298 17.75 -7.85 8.58
CA ARG A 298 16.92 -9.00 8.21
C ARG A 298 15.78 -8.61 7.29
N LEU A 299 15.11 -7.48 7.53
CA LEU A 299 14.11 -6.93 6.61
C LEU A 299 14.69 -6.67 5.22
N ARG A 300 15.87 -6.04 5.12
CA ARG A 300 16.54 -5.83 3.82
C ARG A 300 16.88 -7.15 3.11
N GLN A 301 17.29 -8.18 3.86
CA GLN A 301 17.56 -9.50 3.30
C GLN A 301 16.28 -10.15 2.76
N ILE A 302 15.18 -10.06 3.52
CA ILE A 302 13.87 -10.58 3.11
C ILE A 302 13.35 -9.82 1.88
N ASP A 303 13.41 -8.49 1.88
CA ASP A 303 13.02 -7.67 0.73
C ASP A 303 13.84 -8.02 -0.52
N GLY A 304 15.13 -8.32 -0.37
CA GLY A 304 16.00 -8.80 -1.44
C GLY A 304 15.57 -10.18 -1.97
N LYS A 305 15.17 -11.11 -1.09
CA LYS A 305 14.65 -12.43 -1.48
C LYS A 305 13.29 -12.29 -2.19
N ILE A 306 12.41 -11.43 -1.70
CA ILE A 306 11.11 -11.14 -2.32
C ILE A 306 11.35 -10.65 -3.75
N LEU A 307 12.22 -9.67 -3.95
CA LEU A 307 12.53 -9.15 -5.28
C LEU A 307 13.11 -10.23 -6.21
N ALA A 308 13.97 -11.12 -5.70
CA ALA A 308 14.52 -12.21 -6.48
C ALA A 308 13.46 -13.24 -6.90
N ALA A 309 12.53 -13.58 -6.00
CA ALA A 309 11.41 -14.47 -6.29
C ALA A 309 10.41 -13.83 -7.28
N GLU A 310 10.10 -12.54 -7.11
CA GLU A 310 9.27 -11.78 -8.05
C GLU A 310 9.88 -11.72 -9.46
N ARG A 311 11.21 -11.59 -9.57
CA ARG A 311 11.90 -11.64 -10.86
C ARG A 311 11.73 -12.98 -11.56
N ARG A 312 11.81 -14.10 -10.83
CA ARG A 312 11.52 -15.45 -11.35
C ARG A 312 10.09 -15.59 -11.80
N GLU A 313 9.14 -15.14 -10.98
CA GLU A 313 7.72 -15.14 -11.33
C GLU A 313 7.46 -14.32 -12.60
N CYS A 314 7.95 -13.07 -12.66
CA CYS A 314 7.77 -12.18 -13.80
C CYS A 314 8.43 -12.73 -15.08
N ALA A 315 9.62 -13.32 -14.98
CA ALA A 315 10.29 -13.92 -16.13
C ALA A 315 9.46 -15.07 -16.74
N ALA A 316 8.90 -15.95 -15.90
CA ALA A 316 8.03 -17.03 -16.37
C ALA A 316 6.70 -16.50 -16.93
N ARG A 317 6.08 -15.49 -16.30
CA ARG A 317 4.86 -14.85 -16.83
C ARG A 317 5.12 -14.18 -18.18
N TRP A 318 6.23 -13.45 -18.33
CA TRP A 318 6.60 -12.87 -19.61
C TRP A 318 6.82 -13.94 -20.67
N LYS A 319 7.48 -15.05 -20.34
CA LYS A 319 7.65 -16.14 -21.29
C LYS A 319 6.31 -16.74 -21.74
N LEU A 320 5.36 -16.90 -20.82
CA LEU A 320 3.99 -17.35 -21.13
C LEU A 320 3.25 -16.38 -22.06
N ILE A 321 3.41 -15.07 -21.87
CA ILE A 321 2.83 -14.04 -22.72
C ILE A 321 3.53 -13.97 -24.09
N GLU A 322 4.86 -13.83 -24.09
CA GLU A 322 5.71 -13.55 -25.25
C GLU A 322 5.84 -14.77 -26.19
N GLU A 323 6.02 -15.99 -25.64
CA GLU A 323 6.29 -17.19 -26.44
C GLU A 323 5.07 -18.10 -26.60
N PHE A 324 4.20 -18.17 -25.59
CA PHE A 324 3.05 -19.10 -25.58
C PHE A 324 1.71 -18.42 -25.85
N GLY A 325 1.67 -17.09 -25.96
CA GLY A 325 0.45 -16.33 -26.27
C GLY A 325 -0.62 -16.39 -25.19
N ASP A 326 -0.24 -16.59 -23.93
CA ASP A 326 -1.17 -16.70 -22.81
C ASP A 326 -1.63 -15.31 -22.34
N GLU A 327 -2.66 -14.78 -22.99
CA GLU A 327 -3.21 -13.45 -22.72
C GLU A 327 -3.97 -13.36 -21.38
N ASP A 328 -4.35 -14.50 -20.80
CA ASP A 328 -5.10 -14.55 -19.53
C ASP A 328 -4.18 -14.39 -18.30
N ILE A 329 -2.86 -14.44 -18.50
CA ILE A 329 -1.90 -14.22 -17.42
C ILE A 329 -1.85 -12.74 -17.05
N SER A 330 -2.13 -12.48 -15.78
CA SER A 330 -1.92 -11.18 -15.14
C SER A 330 -0.72 -11.22 -14.20
N PHE A 331 -0.20 -10.06 -13.79
CA PHE A 331 0.77 -10.00 -12.69
C PHE A 331 0.04 -9.74 -11.38
N ARG A 332 0.58 -10.23 -10.27
CA ARG A 332 -0.01 -10.02 -8.95
C ARG A 332 -0.02 -8.52 -8.60
N PRO A 333 -1.08 -8.01 -7.94
CA PRO A 333 -1.06 -6.67 -7.37
C PRO A 333 0.14 -6.49 -6.42
N GLY A 334 0.81 -5.34 -6.51
CA GLY A 334 1.97 -5.02 -5.68
C GLY A 334 3.30 -5.65 -6.12
N THR A 335 3.34 -6.41 -7.22
CA THR A 335 4.60 -6.91 -7.80
C THR A 335 5.54 -5.75 -8.10
N SER A 336 6.82 -5.89 -7.77
CA SER A 336 7.81 -4.84 -8.02
C SER A 336 7.88 -4.45 -9.51
N PRO A 337 7.79 -3.15 -9.86
CA PRO A 337 7.97 -2.69 -11.23
C PRO A 337 9.35 -3.07 -11.80
N ARG A 338 10.38 -3.19 -10.95
CA ARG A 338 11.72 -3.66 -11.39
C ARG A 338 11.69 -5.12 -11.81
N ALA A 339 10.91 -5.96 -11.12
CA ALA A 339 10.74 -7.36 -11.49
C ALA A 339 9.95 -7.50 -12.79
N ILE A 340 8.87 -6.73 -12.96
CA ILE A 340 8.07 -6.72 -14.19
C ILE A 340 8.93 -6.27 -15.38
N LEU A 341 9.71 -5.21 -15.24
CA LEU A 341 10.56 -4.73 -16.32
C LEU A 341 11.78 -5.65 -16.56
N GLY A 342 12.16 -6.49 -15.60
CA GLY A 342 13.33 -7.36 -15.68
C GLY A 342 14.66 -6.63 -15.46
N ILE A 343 14.65 -5.56 -14.65
CA ILE A 343 15.80 -4.67 -14.46
C ILE A 343 16.33 -4.67 -13.02
N ALA A 344 17.61 -4.31 -12.86
CA ALA A 344 18.35 -4.36 -11.61
C ALA A 344 17.79 -3.46 -10.52
#